data_AF-A0A7Y3MXM2-F1
#
_entry.id   AF-A0A7Y3MXM2-F1
#
_cell.length_a   1.000
_cell.length_b   1.000
_cell.length_c   1.000
_cell.angle_alpha   90.00
_cell.angle_beta   90.00
_cell.angle_gamma   90.00
#
_symmetry.space_group_name_H-M   'P 1'
#
loop_
_entity.id
_entity.type
_entity.pdbx_description
1 polymer ?
#
loop_
_entity_poly.entity_id
_entity_poly.type
_entity_poly.pdbx_seq_one_letter_code
_entity_poly.pdbx_strand_id
1 'polypeptide(L)'
;MRSGAAWIMGLWIALSGAIPGYAQAPDRPIDLATLYETGQLVLDANGDGVPDGLGATLVLPSDPSPGILGAAAEVAARLGFETSALDLPLAQGPEPGRVAVVFGRDAWAQSGMGGEPPATPDGDGGVVAAGEQDGQRWVFVGGPTEEALRSAARLLAGALPHTSSLSDPVLADIGDDLDRWLRPDSADTASGFRVSFSRISRSEAGWILDATVGHPDPSLLGPAMERLDSLAAARRQETAIPDSTTLRYPGIETIQLGREDGEGAPVQLEATPPPPDPGPVPGRPGAGAKSDMDLSNVFTKDGALADSDDNEIPDRIDVVLVPGDAGADRLPSLAARLGLESTGLTVPLVRTTDEIERPSSEPTMVLAGVNHPLIDQLVDSGRVSLEGQAPGTGWIELVPDAFGNKPAVVVTGTDASGAQAALSYAAEGLPHLMERGPDAPTLDTVEEDLWGLLTASSPAGQAATALYKLERLLAGLDGASPPTEASVLVSVEKPEPGLEA
;
A
#
# COMPACT_ATOMS: atom_id res chain seq x y z
N MET A 1 41.67 51.00 40.50
CA MET A 1 40.34 50.40 40.80
C MET A 1 39.28 51.14 40.01
N ARG A 2 38.83 50.56 38.90
CA ARG A 2 37.49 50.74 38.30
C ARG A 2 37.41 49.79 37.10
N SER A 3 36.52 48.83 37.25
CA SER A 3 36.13 47.81 36.30
C SER A 3 35.47 48.42 35.07
N GLY A 4 35.85 47.95 33.89
CA GLY A 4 35.11 48.16 32.64
C GLY A 4 35.17 46.87 31.84
N ALA A 5 34.28 45.93 32.16
CA ALA A 5 34.06 44.74 31.35
C ALA A 5 33.26 45.15 30.11
N ALA A 6 33.89 45.09 28.95
CA ALA A 6 33.22 45.22 27.66
C ALA A 6 32.51 43.90 27.35
N TRP A 7 31.18 43.93 27.37
CA TRP A 7 30.35 42.83 26.89
C TRP A 7 30.38 42.82 25.36
N ILE A 8 30.96 41.78 24.77
CA ILE A 8 30.80 41.47 23.36
C ILE A 8 29.43 40.78 23.23
N MET A 9 28.44 41.55 22.76
CA MET A 9 27.12 41.04 22.43
C MET A 9 27.23 40.28 21.11
N GLY A 10 27.31 38.94 21.20
CA GLY A 10 27.23 38.06 20.05
C GLY A 10 25.83 38.13 19.44
N LEU A 11 25.74 38.72 18.25
CA LEU A 11 24.54 38.70 17.42
C LEU A 11 24.38 37.30 16.83
N TRP A 12 23.58 36.46 17.50
CA TRP A 12 23.07 35.23 16.91
C TRP A 12 21.99 35.60 15.91
N ILE A 13 22.32 35.61 14.63
CA ILE A 13 21.33 35.61 13.56
C ILE A 13 20.77 34.18 13.52
N ALA A 14 19.62 33.97 14.14
CA ALA A 14 18.80 32.81 13.84
C ALA A 14 18.31 32.99 12.40
N LEU A 15 18.95 32.30 11.44
CA LEU A 15 18.31 32.02 10.17
C LEU A 15 17.16 31.06 10.48
N SER A 16 15.98 31.61 10.73
CA SER A 16 14.74 30.88 10.51
C SER A 16 14.69 30.60 9.00
N GLY A 17 15.18 29.43 8.61
CA GLY A 17 14.88 28.86 7.30
C GLY A 17 13.38 28.71 7.23
N ALA A 18 12.71 29.62 6.53
CA ALA A 18 11.36 29.40 6.08
C ALA A 18 11.44 28.19 5.15
N ILE A 19 10.99 27.03 5.64
CA ILE A 19 10.61 25.92 4.78
C ILE A 19 9.62 26.52 3.78
N PRO A 20 9.85 26.40 2.45
CA PRO A 20 8.88 26.86 1.47
C PRO A 20 7.53 26.26 1.86
N GLY A 21 6.59 27.13 2.22
CA GLY A 21 5.25 26.70 2.57
C GLY A 21 4.69 25.94 1.37
N TYR A 22 4.22 24.72 1.63
CA TYR A 22 3.38 23.97 0.71
C TYR A 22 2.39 24.94 0.08
N ALA A 23 2.41 25.07 -1.24
CA ALA A 23 1.34 25.74 -1.95
C ALA A 23 0.10 24.86 -1.75
N GLN A 24 -0.61 25.08 -0.64
CA GLN A 24 -1.91 24.48 -0.42
C GLN A 24 -2.78 24.93 -1.59
N ALA A 25 -3.18 23.97 -2.43
CA ALA A 25 -4.36 24.15 -3.23
C ALA A 25 -5.49 24.62 -2.28
N PRO A 26 -6.33 25.58 -2.70
CA PRO A 26 -7.32 26.20 -1.83
C PRO A 26 -8.19 25.16 -1.14
N ASP A 27 -8.69 25.52 0.04
CA ASP A 27 -9.76 24.97 0.90
C ASP A 27 -10.83 24.12 0.15
N ARG A 28 -10.42 23.03 -0.49
CA ARG A 28 -11.27 22.16 -1.30
C ARG A 28 -11.80 21.09 -0.36
N PRO A 29 -13.12 20.99 -0.18
CA PRO A 29 -13.71 19.91 0.58
C PRO A 29 -13.19 18.58 0.06
N ILE A 30 -12.93 17.65 0.97
CA ILE A 30 -12.56 16.29 0.58
C ILE A 30 -13.76 15.62 -0.10
N ASP A 31 -13.50 14.95 -1.21
CA ASP A 31 -14.51 14.31 -2.06
C ASP A 31 -13.96 12.98 -2.57
N LEU A 32 -14.78 11.91 -2.50
CA LEU A 32 -14.42 10.58 -2.96
C LEU A 32 -13.95 10.56 -4.43
N ALA A 33 -14.46 11.46 -5.28
CA ALA A 33 -14.06 11.55 -6.68
C ALA A 33 -12.63 12.07 -6.88
N THR A 34 -12.06 12.77 -5.88
CA THR A 34 -10.80 13.52 -6.02
C THR A 34 -9.73 13.11 -5.00
N LEU A 35 -9.95 12.01 -4.26
CA LEU A 35 -9.07 11.58 -3.18
C LEU A 35 -7.60 11.37 -3.60
N TYR A 36 -7.40 10.86 -4.81
CA TYR A 36 -6.07 10.58 -5.37
C TYR A 36 -5.53 11.72 -6.23
N GLU A 37 -6.26 12.84 -6.36
CA GLU A 37 -5.69 14.05 -6.93
C GLU A 37 -4.69 14.68 -5.94
N THR A 38 -3.66 15.33 -6.47
CA THR A 38 -2.65 16.06 -5.69
C THR A 38 -3.28 17.05 -4.71
N GLY A 39 -2.85 17.02 -3.45
CA GLY A 39 -3.34 17.89 -2.36
C GLY A 39 -4.34 17.21 -1.41
N GLN A 40 -4.73 15.97 -1.70
CA GLN A 40 -5.56 15.13 -0.85
C GLN A 40 -4.73 14.00 -0.22
N LEU A 41 -4.84 12.74 -0.70
CA LEU A 41 -4.10 11.60 -0.16
C LEU A 41 -2.63 11.57 -0.59
N VAL A 42 -2.31 12.20 -1.72
CA VAL A 42 -0.95 12.34 -2.26
C VAL A 42 -0.58 13.81 -2.46
N LEU A 43 0.70 14.12 -2.41
CA LEU A 43 1.27 15.46 -2.50
C LEU A 43 2.29 15.53 -3.63
N ASP A 44 2.34 16.69 -4.27
CA ASP A 44 3.42 17.11 -5.15
C ASP A 44 4.19 18.20 -4.40
N ALA A 45 5.21 17.76 -3.67
CA ALA A 45 6.03 18.61 -2.81
C ALA A 45 7.00 19.48 -3.61
N ASN A 46 7.40 19.03 -4.80
CA ASN A 46 8.38 19.73 -5.64
C ASN A 46 7.75 20.64 -6.73
N GLY A 47 6.47 20.45 -7.05
CA GLY A 47 5.68 21.24 -7.99
C GLY A 47 5.82 20.86 -9.46
N ASP A 48 6.25 19.64 -9.78
CA ASP A 48 6.45 19.16 -11.16
C ASP A 48 5.23 18.44 -11.77
N GLY A 49 4.17 18.26 -10.98
CA GLY A 49 2.94 17.58 -11.36
C GLY A 49 2.96 16.06 -11.16
N VAL A 50 4.02 15.50 -10.59
CA VAL A 50 4.11 14.08 -10.20
C VAL A 50 4.03 13.99 -8.68
N PRO A 51 3.13 13.15 -8.11
CA PRO A 51 3.09 12.99 -6.67
C PRO A 51 4.38 12.35 -6.14
N ASP A 52 5.01 13.00 -5.18
CA ASP A 52 6.28 12.61 -4.54
C ASP A 52 6.21 12.68 -3.01
N GLY A 53 5.00 12.62 -2.45
CA GLY A 53 4.78 12.54 -1.01
C GLY A 53 3.37 12.10 -0.65
N LEU A 54 3.17 11.71 0.61
CA LEU A 54 1.85 11.33 1.12
C LEU A 54 1.16 12.45 1.88
N GLY A 55 -0.04 12.80 1.43
CA GLY A 55 -0.97 13.69 2.11
C GLY A 55 -1.83 12.97 3.14
N ALA A 56 -1.65 11.66 3.32
CA ALA A 56 -2.45 10.82 4.20
C ALA A 56 -1.66 10.24 5.39
N THR A 57 -2.33 10.01 6.51
CA THR A 57 -1.86 9.17 7.63
C THR A 57 -2.81 8.01 7.86
N LEU A 58 -2.32 6.92 8.43
CA LEU A 58 -3.17 5.78 8.82
C LEU A 58 -3.58 5.92 10.28
N VAL A 59 -4.86 5.73 10.58
CA VAL A 59 -5.39 5.74 11.96
C VAL A 59 -5.96 4.36 12.27
N LEU A 60 -5.20 3.62 13.08
CA LEU A 60 -5.52 2.27 13.55
C LEU A 60 -5.89 2.33 15.05
N PRO A 61 -6.66 1.37 15.59
CA PRO A 61 -6.84 1.26 17.03
C PRO A 61 -5.54 0.82 17.70
N SER A 62 -5.46 0.97 19.03
CA SER A 62 -4.26 0.63 19.82
C SER A 62 -3.85 -0.85 19.78
N ASP A 63 -4.79 -1.74 19.50
CA ASP A 63 -4.58 -3.19 19.37
C ASP A 63 -5.30 -3.66 18.10
N PRO A 64 -4.69 -3.45 16.91
CA PRO A 64 -5.35 -3.71 15.64
C PRO A 64 -5.43 -5.22 15.38
N SER A 65 -6.62 -5.69 15.03
CA SER A 65 -6.79 -7.08 14.60
C SER A 65 -6.12 -7.34 13.24
N PRO A 66 -5.86 -8.60 12.88
CA PRO A 66 -5.35 -8.95 11.55
C PRO A 66 -6.21 -8.41 10.41
N GLY A 67 -7.54 -8.37 10.59
CA GLY A 67 -8.46 -7.76 9.61
C GLY A 67 -8.24 -6.27 9.42
N ILE A 68 -7.99 -5.52 10.50
CA ILE A 68 -7.65 -4.09 10.43
C ILE A 68 -6.29 -3.87 9.77
N LEU A 69 -5.28 -4.65 10.15
CA LEU A 69 -3.93 -4.56 9.55
C LEU A 69 -3.96 -4.91 8.05
N GLY A 70 -4.74 -5.92 7.66
CA GLY A 70 -4.94 -6.27 6.27
C GLY A 70 -5.67 -5.19 5.48
N ALA A 71 -6.75 -4.62 6.01
CA ALA A 71 -7.45 -3.49 5.40
C ALA A 71 -6.53 -2.26 5.24
N ALA A 72 -5.73 -1.95 6.25
CA ALA A 72 -4.74 -0.88 6.21
C ALA A 72 -3.65 -1.16 5.16
N ALA A 73 -3.21 -2.41 5.03
CA ALA A 73 -2.22 -2.80 4.03
C ALA A 73 -2.73 -2.70 2.59
N GLU A 74 -4.00 -3.03 2.31
CA GLU A 74 -4.60 -2.80 0.98
C GLU A 74 -4.53 -1.32 0.57
N VAL A 75 -4.98 -0.43 1.47
CA VAL A 75 -4.97 1.02 1.23
C VAL A 75 -3.55 1.56 1.16
N ALA A 76 -2.66 1.09 2.04
CA ALA A 76 -1.27 1.50 2.05
C ALA A 76 -0.54 1.12 0.76
N ALA A 77 -0.81 -0.06 0.19
CA ALA A 77 -0.29 -0.45 -1.12
C ALA A 77 -0.73 0.50 -2.22
N ARG A 78 -2.01 0.92 -2.22
CA ARG A 78 -2.47 1.94 -3.17
C ARG A 78 -1.78 3.28 -2.95
N LEU A 79 -1.66 3.74 -1.71
CA LEU A 79 -0.96 4.99 -1.40
C LEU A 79 0.50 4.97 -1.87
N GLY A 80 1.20 3.84 -1.70
CA GLY A 80 2.54 3.65 -2.22
C GLY A 80 2.61 3.71 -3.74
N PHE A 81 1.66 3.07 -4.43
CA PHE A 81 1.56 3.07 -5.90
C PHE A 81 1.30 4.46 -6.50
N GLU A 82 0.57 5.32 -5.79
CA GLU A 82 0.17 6.65 -6.28
C GLU A 82 1.26 7.72 -6.11
N THR A 83 2.42 7.39 -5.55
CA THR A 83 3.52 8.34 -5.29
C THR A 83 4.86 7.77 -5.75
N SER A 84 5.78 8.63 -6.18
CA SER A 84 7.16 8.24 -6.49
C SER A 84 8.09 8.28 -5.27
N ALA A 85 7.61 8.76 -4.12
CA ALA A 85 8.40 8.81 -2.89
C ALA A 85 7.53 8.65 -1.63
N LEU A 86 8.11 8.00 -0.63
CA LEU A 86 7.43 7.60 0.60
C LEU A 86 8.37 7.62 1.80
N ASP A 87 7.88 8.15 2.92
CA ASP A 87 8.50 7.96 4.23
C ASP A 87 7.98 6.68 4.88
N LEU A 88 8.88 5.74 5.14
CA LEU A 88 8.60 4.52 5.91
C LEU A 88 9.27 4.60 7.30
N PRO A 89 8.60 4.15 8.37
CA PRO A 89 7.24 3.58 8.38
C PRO A 89 6.16 4.64 8.13
N LEU A 90 5.01 4.20 7.62
CA LEU A 90 3.87 5.11 7.40
C LEU A 90 3.44 5.78 8.70
N ALA A 91 3.22 7.09 8.63
CA ALA A 91 2.74 7.89 9.75
C ALA A 91 1.41 7.36 10.31
N GLN A 92 1.33 7.30 11.64
CA GLN A 92 0.20 6.76 12.38
C GLN A 92 -0.49 7.85 13.20
N GLY A 93 -1.82 7.84 13.19
CA GLY A 93 -2.66 8.81 13.90
C GLY A 93 -2.96 10.07 13.07
N PRO A 94 -3.89 10.91 13.53
CA PRO A 94 -4.23 12.15 12.83
C PRO A 94 -3.08 13.15 12.92
N GLU A 95 -2.76 13.80 11.80
CA GLU A 95 -1.77 14.88 11.72
C GLU A 95 -2.38 16.13 11.06
N PRO A 96 -2.15 17.33 11.62
CA PRO A 96 -2.66 18.56 11.03
C PRO A 96 -2.25 18.74 9.57
N GLY A 97 -3.21 19.05 8.70
CA GLY A 97 -2.99 19.27 7.27
C GLY A 97 -2.99 18.01 6.41
N ARG A 98 -2.86 16.81 7.01
CA ARG A 98 -2.94 15.52 6.32
C ARG A 98 -4.33 14.91 6.49
N VAL A 99 -4.74 14.08 5.53
CA VAL A 99 -5.99 13.32 5.58
C VAL A 99 -5.81 12.10 6.49
N ALA A 100 -6.61 12.01 7.54
CA ALA A 100 -6.61 10.85 8.42
C ALA A 100 -7.43 9.71 7.80
N VAL A 101 -6.78 8.62 7.38
CA VAL A 101 -7.46 7.41 6.88
C VAL A 101 -7.70 6.48 8.06
N VAL A 102 -8.97 6.34 8.45
CA VAL A 102 -9.37 5.75 9.73
C VAL A 102 -10.04 4.40 9.51
N PHE A 103 -9.49 3.37 10.15
CA PHE A 103 -9.91 1.97 9.95
C PHE A 103 -10.78 1.47 11.10
N GLY A 104 -12.09 1.45 10.87
CA GLY A 104 -13.07 0.95 11.83
C GLY A 104 -13.44 1.94 12.93
N ARG A 105 -14.49 1.58 13.68
CA ARG A 105 -15.10 2.44 14.71
C ARG A 105 -14.21 2.66 15.93
N ASP A 106 -13.42 1.66 16.31
CA ASP A 106 -12.52 1.76 17.47
C ASP A 106 -11.38 2.75 17.19
N ALA A 107 -10.80 2.72 15.99
CA ALA A 107 -9.83 3.72 15.56
C ALA A 107 -10.42 5.13 15.58
N TRP A 108 -11.66 5.30 15.10
CA TRP A 108 -12.37 6.57 15.17
C TRP A 108 -12.51 7.06 16.61
N ALA A 109 -13.02 6.23 17.51
CA ALA A 109 -13.24 6.58 18.91
C ALA A 109 -11.93 6.95 19.63
N GLN A 110 -10.82 6.30 19.27
CA GLN A 110 -9.50 6.50 19.86
C GLN A 110 -8.71 7.66 19.22
N SER A 111 -9.08 8.07 18.00
CA SER A 111 -8.39 9.13 17.25
C SER A 111 -8.49 10.52 17.87
N GLY A 112 -9.49 10.74 18.72
CA GLY A 112 -9.78 12.07 19.28
C GLY A 112 -10.49 13.03 18.32
N MET A 113 -10.92 12.57 17.12
CA MET A 113 -11.69 13.41 16.18
C MET A 113 -13.03 13.88 16.78
N GLY A 114 -13.61 13.14 17.73
CA GLY A 114 -14.92 13.46 18.32
C GLY A 114 -16.10 12.97 17.46
N GLY A 115 -17.33 13.17 17.94
CA GLY A 115 -18.54 12.77 17.21
C GLY A 115 -18.75 11.26 17.05
N GLU A 116 -19.83 10.88 16.37
CA GLU A 116 -20.08 9.49 15.97
C GLU A 116 -19.38 9.19 14.64
N PRO A 117 -18.79 8.00 14.45
CA PRO A 117 -18.24 7.60 13.15
C PRO A 117 -19.36 7.55 12.11
N PRO A 118 -19.01 7.61 10.81
CA PRO A 118 -19.97 7.40 9.74
C PRO A 118 -20.77 6.10 9.95
N ALA A 119 -22.08 6.18 9.72
CA ALA A 119 -22.97 5.04 9.90
C ALA A 119 -22.48 3.83 9.09
N THR A 120 -22.68 2.62 9.57
CA THR A 120 -22.31 1.41 8.81
C THR A 120 -23.60 0.72 8.40
N PRO A 121 -23.70 0.18 7.17
CA PRO A 121 -24.81 -0.71 6.81
C PRO A 121 -24.92 -1.88 7.79
N ASP A 122 -26.11 -2.45 7.91
CA ASP A 122 -26.31 -3.72 8.59
C ASP A 122 -25.73 -4.87 7.74
N GLY A 123 -25.51 -6.05 8.35
CA GLY A 123 -25.05 -7.25 7.65
C GLY A 123 -23.54 -7.24 7.36
N ASP A 124 -23.14 -7.55 6.13
CA ASP A 124 -21.72 -7.63 5.71
C ASP A 124 -21.29 -6.43 4.83
N GLY A 125 -22.03 -5.32 4.92
CA GLY A 125 -21.83 -4.16 4.08
C GLY A 125 -20.69 -3.24 4.53
N GLY A 126 -19.64 -3.11 3.73
CA GLY A 126 -18.56 -2.13 3.93
C GLY A 126 -18.97 -0.69 3.58
N VAL A 127 -18.28 0.29 4.16
CA VAL A 127 -18.44 1.72 3.85
C VAL A 127 -17.09 2.41 3.70
N VAL A 128 -16.98 3.26 2.67
CA VAL A 128 -15.95 4.28 2.54
C VAL A 128 -16.65 5.63 2.59
N ALA A 129 -16.22 6.52 3.49
CA ALA A 129 -16.75 7.86 3.59
C ALA A 129 -15.63 8.88 3.72
N ALA A 130 -15.82 10.09 3.23
CA ALA A 130 -14.89 11.19 3.37
C ALA A 130 -15.61 12.41 3.95
N GLY A 131 -14.90 13.19 4.74
CA GLY A 131 -15.43 14.42 5.30
C GLY A 131 -14.39 15.22 6.06
N GLU A 132 -14.85 16.29 6.68
CA GLU A 132 -14.03 17.16 7.50
C GLU A 132 -14.73 17.38 8.84
N GLN A 133 -13.97 17.34 9.92
CA GLN A 133 -14.46 17.64 11.26
C GLN A 133 -13.41 18.43 12.02
N ASP A 134 -13.80 19.58 12.58
CA ASP A 134 -12.91 20.49 13.33
C ASP A 134 -11.60 20.84 12.59
N GLY A 135 -11.66 21.00 11.26
CA GLY A 135 -10.49 21.29 10.40
C GLY A 135 -9.62 20.08 10.06
N GLN A 136 -9.95 18.89 10.57
CA GLN A 136 -9.30 17.63 10.23
C GLN A 136 -10.07 16.95 9.10
N ARG A 137 -9.44 16.81 7.93
CA ARG A 137 -9.94 15.99 6.82
C ARG A 137 -9.74 14.51 7.14
N TRP A 138 -10.72 13.67 6.81
CA TRP A 138 -10.68 12.25 7.09
C TRP A 138 -11.30 11.41 5.97
N VAL A 139 -10.81 10.18 5.85
CA VAL A 139 -11.44 9.10 5.09
C VAL A 139 -11.70 7.95 6.07
N PHE A 140 -12.95 7.56 6.23
CA PHE A 140 -13.35 6.44 7.06
C PHE A 140 -13.52 5.19 6.20
N VAL A 141 -12.84 4.11 6.59
CA VAL A 141 -12.99 2.78 6.02
C VAL A 141 -13.55 1.88 7.12
N GLY A 142 -14.74 1.34 6.92
CA GLY A 142 -15.44 0.64 7.99
C GLY A 142 -16.46 -0.38 7.53
N GLY A 143 -16.98 -1.11 8.51
CA GLY A 143 -18.04 -2.10 8.35
C GLY A 143 -18.41 -2.69 9.71
N PRO A 144 -19.57 -3.37 9.81
CA PRO A 144 -19.98 -4.06 11.04
C PRO A 144 -19.14 -5.32 11.34
N THR A 145 -18.47 -5.88 10.33
CA THR A 145 -17.61 -7.06 10.43
C THR A 145 -16.23 -6.79 9.81
N GLU A 146 -15.23 -7.61 10.10
CA GLU A 146 -13.91 -7.49 9.46
C GLU A 146 -13.97 -7.76 7.94
N GLU A 147 -14.88 -8.62 7.50
CA GLU A 147 -15.11 -8.87 6.08
C GLU A 147 -15.70 -7.64 5.38
N ALA A 148 -16.66 -6.96 6.03
CA ALA A 148 -17.20 -5.70 5.57
C ALA A 148 -16.13 -4.59 5.52
N LEU A 149 -15.30 -4.47 6.56
CA LEU A 149 -14.16 -3.53 6.59
C LEU A 149 -13.20 -3.79 5.43
N ARG A 150 -12.86 -5.06 5.18
CA ARG A 150 -11.95 -5.44 4.09
C ARG A 150 -12.55 -5.17 2.72
N SER A 151 -13.85 -5.41 2.54
CA SER A 151 -14.59 -5.05 1.34
C SER A 151 -14.52 -3.55 1.07
N ALA A 152 -14.68 -2.72 2.10
CA ALA A 152 -14.51 -1.26 2.00
C ALA A 152 -13.06 -0.86 1.65
N ALA A 153 -12.07 -1.48 2.28
CA ALA A 153 -10.66 -1.21 1.99
C ALA A 153 -10.29 -1.58 0.54
N ARG A 154 -10.76 -2.73 0.05
CA ARG A 154 -10.57 -3.18 -1.33
C ARG A 154 -11.29 -2.27 -2.33
N LEU A 155 -12.46 -1.72 -1.99
CA LEU A 155 -13.10 -0.68 -2.79
C LEU A 155 -12.25 0.59 -2.87
N LEU A 156 -11.78 1.10 -1.72
CA LEU A 156 -10.94 2.31 -1.69
C LEU A 156 -9.63 2.13 -2.46
N ALA A 157 -8.96 0.99 -2.27
CA ALA A 157 -7.65 0.72 -2.85
C ALA A 157 -7.70 0.26 -4.32
N GLY A 158 -8.73 -0.50 -4.70
CA GLY A 158 -8.78 -1.22 -5.97
C GLY A 158 -9.76 -0.68 -7.00
N ALA A 159 -10.77 0.09 -6.58
CA ALA A 159 -11.80 0.61 -7.47
C ALA A 159 -11.82 2.14 -7.51
N LEU A 160 -11.88 2.82 -6.36
CA LEU A 160 -11.97 4.29 -6.35
C LEU A 160 -10.76 4.94 -7.02
N PRO A 161 -10.97 6.02 -7.83
CA PRO A 161 -12.22 6.76 -8.03
C PRO A 161 -13.13 6.19 -9.12
N HIS A 162 -12.85 5.00 -9.66
CA HIS A 162 -13.75 4.30 -10.57
C HIS A 162 -14.91 3.63 -9.85
N THR A 163 -15.99 3.38 -10.58
CA THR A 163 -17.21 2.79 -10.01
C THR A 163 -17.11 1.30 -9.73
N SER A 164 -16.24 0.58 -10.47
CA SER A 164 -15.98 -0.85 -10.21
C SER A 164 -14.59 -1.32 -10.64
N SER A 165 -14.14 -0.97 -11.84
CA SER A 165 -12.83 -1.33 -12.38
C SER A 165 -12.17 -0.12 -13.06
N LEU A 166 -10.87 -0.21 -13.35
CA LEU A 166 -10.12 0.84 -14.05
C LEU A 166 -10.67 1.18 -15.45
N SER A 167 -11.47 0.30 -16.05
CA SER A 167 -12.12 0.54 -17.35
C SER A 167 -13.53 1.13 -17.22
N ASP A 168 -14.07 1.20 -16.01
CA ASP A 168 -15.38 1.77 -15.74
C ASP A 168 -15.26 3.29 -15.47
N PRO A 169 -16.37 4.05 -15.60
CA PRO A 169 -16.38 5.49 -15.36
C PRO A 169 -15.81 5.87 -13.98
N VAL A 170 -15.21 7.06 -13.90
CA VAL A 170 -14.84 7.65 -12.60
C VAL A 170 -16.02 8.38 -11.98
N LEU A 171 -16.01 8.55 -10.66
CA LEU A 171 -17.06 9.29 -9.95
C LEU A 171 -17.24 10.72 -10.48
N ALA A 172 -16.16 11.35 -10.97
CA ALA A 172 -16.24 12.66 -11.61
C ALA A 172 -17.14 12.66 -12.87
N ASP A 173 -17.12 11.58 -13.66
CA ASP A 173 -17.99 11.44 -14.84
C ASP A 173 -19.46 11.41 -14.41
N ILE A 174 -19.77 10.73 -13.30
CA ILE A 174 -21.12 10.73 -12.71
C ILE A 174 -21.54 12.16 -12.34
N GLY A 175 -20.64 12.94 -11.75
CA GLY A 175 -20.87 14.33 -11.39
C GLY A 175 -21.19 15.20 -12.60
N ASP A 176 -20.42 15.06 -13.67
CA ASP A 176 -20.60 15.79 -14.93
C ASP A 176 -21.91 15.41 -15.64
N ASP A 177 -22.26 14.12 -15.64
CA ASP A 177 -23.51 13.63 -16.21
C ASP A 177 -24.73 14.11 -15.41
N LEU A 178 -24.63 14.13 -14.07
CA LEU A 178 -25.66 14.69 -13.20
C LEU A 178 -25.81 16.21 -13.41
N ASP A 179 -24.73 16.98 -13.41
CA ASP A 179 -24.79 18.41 -13.70
C ASP A 179 -25.45 18.68 -15.06
N ARG A 180 -25.06 17.93 -16.10
CA ARG A 180 -25.69 18.05 -17.43
C ARG A 180 -27.17 17.73 -17.41
N TRP A 181 -27.58 16.71 -16.65
CA TRP A 181 -28.99 16.31 -16.54
C TRP A 181 -29.85 17.30 -15.76
N LEU A 182 -29.28 17.92 -14.72
CA LEU A 182 -29.98 18.84 -13.82
C LEU A 182 -30.20 20.22 -14.44
N ARG A 183 -29.41 20.59 -15.45
CA ARG A 183 -29.53 21.89 -16.13
C ARG A 183 -30.93 22.07 -16.75
N PRO A 184 -31.61 23.20 -16.48
CA PRO A 184 -32.85 23.51 -17.15
C PRO A 184 -32.60 23.83 -18.62
N ASP A 185 -33.53 23.43 -19.49
CA ASP A 185 -33.41 23.52 -20.96
C ASP A 185 -33.20 24.95 -21.51
N SER A 186 -33.36 25.97 -20.66
CA SER A 186 -33.28 27.40 -20.99
C SER A 186 -32.05 28.14 -20.42
N ALA A 187 -31.08 27.45 -19.81
CA ALA A 187 -29.95 28.12 -19.17
C ALA A 187 -28.81 28.44 -20.15
N ASP A 188 -28.48 29.74 -20.29
CA ASP A 188 -27.20 30.20 -20.81
C ASP A 188 -26.10 29.74 -19.84
N THR A 189 -25.20 28.88 -20.33
CA THR A 189 -23.87 28.37 -19.88
C THR A 189 -23.17 28.81 -18.56
N ALA A 190 -23.70 29.66 -17.68
CA ALA A 190 -22.95 30.29 -16.60
C ALA A 190 -23.60 30.15 -15.20
N SER A 191 -23.72 28.91 -14.73
CA SER A 191 -23.49 28.46 -13.33
C SER A 191 -23.99 27.03 -13.22
N GLY A 192 -23.08 26.07 -13.06
CA GLY A 192 -23.37 24.63 -13.03
C GLY A 192 -23.79 24.13 -11.65
N PHE A 193 -24.43 22.98 -11.62
CA PHE A 193 -24.60 22.20 -10.39
C PHE A 193 -23.24 21.64 -9.97
N ARG A 194 -22.95 21.70 -8.67
CA ARG A 194 -21.81 21.00 -8.08
C ARG A 194 -22.32 19.70 -7.50
N VAL A 195 -21.71 18.59 -7.89
CA VAL A 195 -21.98 17.29 -7.28
C VAL A 195 -20.77 16.87 -6.47
N SER A 196 -20.99 16.48 -5.22
CA SER A 196 -19.94 15.98 -4.34
C SER A 196 -20.29 14.63 -3.75
N PHE A 197 -19.30 13.73 -3.70
CA PHE A 197 -19.47 12.36 -3.24
C PHE A 197 -18.81 12.20 -1.87
N SER A 198 -19.62 11.96 -0.85
CA SER A 198 -19.13 11.85 0.53
C SER A 198 -19.03 10.42 1.00
N ARG A 199 -19.75 9.48 0.37
CA ARG A 199 -19.88 8.13 0.89
C ARG A 199 -20.27 7.12 -0.18
N ILE A 200 -19.70 5.93 -0.07
CA ILE A 200 -20.10 4.75 -0.81
C ILE A 200 -20.22 3.57 0.17
N SER A 201 -21.31 2.82 0.08
CA SER A 201 -21.58 1.73 1.00
C SER A 201 -22.16 0.52 0.29
N ARG A 202 -21.89 -0.68 0.80
CA ARG A 202 -22.31 -1.92 0.17
C ARG A 202 -23.72 -2.31 0.62
N SER A 203 -24.55 -2.72 -0.34
CA SER A 203 -25.83 -3.40 -0.13
C SER A 203 -25.71 -4.90 -0.47
N GLU A 204 -26.82 -5.63 -0.45
CA GLU A 204 -26.88 -7.00 -0.97
C GLU A 204 -26.70 -7.08 -2.50
N ALA A 205 -27.09 -6.05 -3.25
CA ALA A 205 -27.17 -6.07 -4.71
C ALA A 205 -26.08 -5.24 -5.41
N GLY A 206 -25.36 -4.36 -4.71
CA GLY A 206 -24.25 -3.59 -5.27
C GLY A 206 -23.76 -2.47 -4.34
N TRP A 207 -23.25 -1.39 -4.91
CA TRP A 207 -22.80 -0.21 -4.15
C TRP A 207 -23.84 0.91 -4.19
N ILE A 208 -24.08 1.52 -3.03
CA ILE A 208 -24.89 2.72 -2.85
C ILE A 208 -23.94 3.92 -2.74
N LEU A 209 -24.08 4.86 -3.66
CA LEU A 209 -23.30 6.09 -3.74
C LEU A 209 -24.12 7.27 -3.21
N ASP A 210 -23.63 7.91 -2.15
CA ASP A 210 -24.25 9.08 -1.57
C ASP A 210 -23.60 10.34 -2.15
N ALA A 211 -24.42 11.16 -2.78
CA ALA A 211 -24.03 12.40 -3.45
C ALA A 211 -24.84 13.59 -2.92
N THR A 212 -24.22 14.76 -2.89
CA THR A 212 -24.90 16.03 -2.60
C THR A 212 -24.85 16.94 -3.81
N VAL A 213 -25.95 17.67 -4.03
CA VAL A 213 -26.09 18.62 -5.13
C VAL A 213 -26.15 20.03 -4.56
N GLY A 214 -25.22 20.87 -5.02
CA GLY A 214 -25.12 22.29 -4.69
C GLY A 214 -25.28 23.17 -5.93
N HIS A 215 -25.73 24.41 -5.74
CA HIS A 215 -25.80 25.40 -6.80
C HIS A 215 -25.60 26.82 -6.23
N PRO A 216 -24.89 27.74 -6.92
CA PRO A 216 -24.72 29.12 -6.45
C PRO A 216 -26.04 29.89 -6.23
N ASP A 217 -27.06 29.54 -6.99
CA ASP A 217 -28.45 29.95 -6.79
C ASP A 217 -29.26 28.79 -6.17
N PRO A 218 -29.52 28.81 -4.84
CA PRO A 218 -30.27 27.74 -4.16
C PRO A 218 -31.69 27.54 -4.67
N SER A 219 -32.29 28.55 -5.33
CA SER A 219 -33.65 28.44 -5.86
C SER A 219 -33.76 27.42 -6.99
N LEU A 220 -32.63 27.03 -7.61
CA LEU A 220 -32.58 26.00 -8.64
C LEU A 220 -32.52 24.57 -8.07
N LEU A 221 -32.21 24.39 -6.78
CA LEU A 221 -32.10 23.06 -6.18
C LEU A 221 -33.44 22.33 -6.14
N GLY A 222 -34.52 23.01 -5.73
CA GLY A 222 -35.87 22.40 -5.69
C GLY A 222 -36.30 21.82 -7.05
N PRO A 223 -36.35 22.64 -8.12
CA PRO A 223 -36.69 22.16 -9.47
C PRO A 223 -35.77 21.05 -9.99
N ALA A 224 -34.47 21.11 -9.67
CA ALA A 224 -33.50 20.09 -10.06
C ALA A 224 -33.79 18.74 -9.37
N MET A 225 -34.08 18.77 -8.07
CA MET A 225 -34.46 17.58 -7.30
C MET A 225 -35.80 16.99 -7.78
N GLU A 226 -36.78 17.84 -8.16
CA GLU A 226 -38.05 17.38 -8.76
C GLU A 226 -37.84 16.68 -10.11
N ARG A 227 -36.88 17.14 -10.92
CA ARG A 227 -36.50 16.49 -12.19
C ARG A 227 -35.88 15.11 -11.95
N LEU A 228 -35.04 14.96 -10.92
CA LEU A 228 -34.50 13.65 -10.52
C LEU A 228 -35.58 12.71 -9.99
N ASP A 229 -36.47 13.20 -9.12
CA ASP A 229 -37.54 12.36 -8.59
C ASP A 229 -38.50 11.89 -9.69
N SER A 230 -38.76 12.74 -10.69
CA SER A 230 -39.52 12.35 -11.89
C SER A 230 -38.85 11.23 -12.67
N LEU A 231 -37.52 11.27 -12.83
CA LEU A 231 -36.75 10.20 -13.46
C LEU A 231 -36.80 8.90 -12.63
N ALA A 232 -36.61 9.01 -11.31
CA ALA A 232 -36.69 7.88 -10.40
C ALA A 232 -38.08 7.24 -10.40
N ALA A 233 -39.15 8.04 -10.42
CA ALA A 233 -40.52 7.58 -10.52
C ALA A 233 -40.80 6.86 -11.85
N ALA A 234 -40.27 7.39 -12.97
CA ALA A 234 -40.39 6.76 -14.28
C ALA A 234 -39.69 5.39 -14.33
N ARG A 235 -38.54 5.22 -13.65
CA ARG A 235 -37.84 3.92 -13.52
C ARG A 235 -38.68 2.92 -12.74
N ARG A 236 -39.22 3.32 -11.58
CA ARG A 236 -40.07 2.46 -10.73
C ARG A 236 -41.33 1.97 -11.44
N GLN A 237 -41.84 2.74 -12.40
CA GLN A 237 -43.05 2.39 -13.16
C GLN A 237 -42.77 1.59 -14.43
N GLU A 238 -41.49 1.26 -14.73
CA GLU A 238 -41.06 0.62 -15.99
C GLU A 238 -41.61 1.30 -17.25
N THR A 239 -41.96 2.58 -17.16
CA THR A 239 -42.37 3.35 -18.33
C THR A 239 -41.19 3.50 -19.28
N ALA A 240 -41.42 3.37 -20.59
CA ALA A 240 -40.36 3.51 -21.59
C ALA A 240 -39.71 4.90 -21.49
N ILE A 241 -38.55 4.97 -20.83
CA ILE A 241 -37.70 6.17 -20.81
C ILE A 241 -36.96 6.18 -22.15
N PRO A 242 -36.93 7.31 -22.89
CA PRO A 242 -36.28 7.41 -24.20
C PRO A 242 -34.79 7.05 -24.25
N ASP A 243 -34.16 6.80 -23.11
CA ASP A 243 -32.78 6.38 -22.95
C ASP A 243 -32.66 5.55 -21.66
N SER A 244 -32.79 4.23 -21.77
CA SER A 244 -32.80 3.31 -20.62
C SER A 244 -31.45 3.21 -19.90
N THR A 245 -30.40 3.82 -20.45
CA THR A 245 -29.02 3.79 -19.96
C THR A 245 -28.55 5.09 -19.29
N THR A 246 -29.31 6.17 -19.39
CA THR A 246 -28.96 7.47 -18.75
C THR A 246 -28.64 7.27 -17.26
N LEU A 247 -27.60 7.91 -16.71
CA LEU A 247 -27.27 7.87 -15.27
C LEU A 247 -27.33 6.44 -14.67
N ARG A 248 -26.75 5.46 -15.38
CA ARG A 248 -26.55 4.09 -14.90
C ARG A 248 -25.10 3.72 -15.10
N TYR A 249 -24.47 3.17 -14.05
CA TYR A 249 -23.01 2.98 -14.01
C TYR A 249 -22.67 1.59 -13.46
N PRO A 250 -21.78 0.83 -14.11
CA PRO A 250 -21.30 -0.45 -13.58
C PRO A 250 -20.82 -0.30 -12.14
N GLY A 251 -21.15 -1.27 -11.29
CA GLY A 251 -20.79 -1.26 -9.86
C GLY A 251 -21.72 -0.43 -8.97
N ILE A 252 -22.37 0.62 -9.47
CA ILE A 252 -23.28 1.45 -8.66
C ILE A 252 -24.72 0.97 -8.81
N GLU A 253 -25.29 0.50 -7.70
CA GLU A 253 -26.68 0.08 -7.65
C GLU A 253 -27.64 1.25 -7.52
N THR A 254 -27.33 2.15 -6.58
CA THR A 254 -28.20 3.29 -6.25
C THR A 254 -27.35 4.52 -6.04
N ILE A 255 -27.80 5.65 -6.57
CA ILE A 255 -27.29 6.97 -6.21
C ILE A 255 -28.32 7.62 -5.29
N GLN A 256 -27.93 7.97 -4.07
CA GLN A 256 -28.74 8.76 -3.14
C GLN A 256 -28.32 10.21 -3.25
N LEU A 257 -29.19 11.06 -3.81
CA LEU A 257 -28.91 12.47 -4.04
C LEU A 257 -29.60 13.33 -2.99
N GLY A 258 -28.82 13.96 -2.11
CA GLY A 258 -29.27 15.01 -1.20
C GLY A 258 -28.98 16.41 -1.72
N ARG A 259 -29.55 17.42 -1.07
CA ARG A 259 -29.20 18.83 -1.30
C ARG A 259 -28.07 19.25 -0.37
N GLU A 260 -27.16 20.12 -0.85
CA GLU A 260 -26.05 20.68 -0.05
C GLU A 260 -26.58 21.46 1.18
N ASP A 261 -27.76 22.07 1.09
CA ASP A 261 -28.43 22.77 2.19
C ASP A 261 -29.15 21.85 3.21
N GLY A 262 -29.15 20.54 2.96
CA GLY A 262 -29.81 19.54 3.81
C GLY A 262 -31.34 19.60 3.81
N GLU A 263 -31.96 20.39 2.92
CA GLU A 263 -33.41 20.51 2.85
C GLU A 263 -34.03 19.34 2.05
N GLY A 264 -35.13 18.78 2.57
CA GLY A 264 -35.88 17.72 1.89
C GLY A 264 -35.29 16.32 2.06
N ALA A 265 -36.00 15.32 1.54
CA ALA A 265 -35.54 13.94 1.55
C ALA A 265 -34.61 13.69 0.33
N PRO A 266 -33.57 12.85 0.48
CA PRO A 266 -32.72 12.49 -0.64
C PRO A 266 -33.51 11.69 -1.69
N VAL A 267 -33.24 11.96 -2.96
CA VAL A 267 -33.81 11.21 -4.09
C VAL A 267 -32.97 9.96 -4.32
N GLN A 268 -33.61 8.79 -4.35
CA GLN A 268 -32.97 7.53 -4.67
C GLN A 268 -33.14 7.21 -6.15
N LEU A 269 -32.02 7.10 -6.86
CA LEU A 269 -31.96 6.80 -8.27
C LEU A 269 -31.30 5.43 -8.47
N GLU A 270 -32.07 4.46 -8.97
CA GLU A 270 -31.55 3.14 -9.36
C GLU A 270 -30.56 3.29 -10.52
N ALA A 271 -29.29 3.00 -10.30
CA ALA A 271 -28.18 3.24 -11.20
C ALA A 271 -27.57 1.97 -11.81
N THR A 272 -28.05 0.77 -11.43
CA THR A 272 -27.49 -0.48 -11.96
C THR A 272 -27.72 -0.58 -13.47
N PRO A 273 -26.69 -0.78 -14.33
CA PRO A 273 -26.92 -1.12 -15.72
C PRO A 273 -27.48 -2.56 -15.84
N PRO A 274 -28.06 -2.92 -17.00
CA PRO A 274 -28.38 -4.32 -17.29
C PRO A 274 -27.14 -5.21 -17.07
N PRO A 275 -27.29 -6.42 -16.52
CA PRO A 275 -26.16 -7.30 -16.27
C PRO A 275 -25.44 -7.59 -17.59
N PRO A 276 -24.08 -7.51 -17.61
CA PRO A 276 -23.33 -7.93 -18.78
C PRO A 276 -23.54 -9.43 -19.04
N ASP A 277 -23.29 -9.87 -20.27
CA ASP A 277 -23.30 -11.28 -20.61
C ASP A 277 -22.28 -12.04 -19.73
N PRO A 278 -22.63 -13.24 -19.19
CA PRO A 278 -21.73 -14.00 -18.34
C PRO A 278 -20.43 -14.36 -19.08
N GLY A 279 -19.34 -13.71 -18.68
CA GLY A 279 -17.99 -14.05 -19.12
C GLY A 279 -17.24 -14.88 -18.06
N PRO A 280 -16.17 -15.59 -18.44
CA PRO A 280 -15.26 -16.16 -17.46
C PRO A 280 -14.67 -15.04 -16.60
N VAL A 281 -14.71 -15.20 -15.27
CA VAL A 281 -14.00 -14.31 -14.36
C VAL A 281 -12.51 -14.57 -14.55
N PRO A 282 -11.71 -13.59 -15.01
CA PRO A 282 -10.27 -13.77 -15.11
C PRO A 282 -9.69 -13.98 -13.70
N GLY A 283 -8.80 -14.97 -13.57
CA GLY A 283 -8.06 -15.17 -12.32
C GLY A 283 -7.10 -14.02 -12.04
N ARG A 284 -6.61 -13.93 -10.81
CA ARG A 284 -5.55 -12.97 -10.45
C ARG A 284 -4.33 -13.18 -11.37
N PRO A 285 -3.85 -12.14 -12.05
CA PRO A 285 -2.56 -12.17 -12.73
C PRO A 285 -1.42 -12.54 -11.76
N GLY A 286 -0.29 -13.03 -12.28
CA GLY A 286 0.92 -13.21 -11.44
C GLY A 286 0.92 -14.41 -10.49
N ALA A 287 0.15 -15.48 -10.77
CA ALA A 287 0.12 -16.68 -9.92
C ALA A 287 1.19 -17.74 -10.26
N GLY A 288 2.17 -17.39 -11.09
CA GLY A 288 3.28 -18.26 -11.49
C GLY A 288 4.26 -18.53 -10.34
N ALA A 289 5.08 -19.56 -10.46
CA ALA A 289 6.17 -19.79 -9.50
C ALA A 289 7.29 -18.78 -9.73
N LYS A 290 7.87 -18.26 -8.64
CA LYS A 290 8.98 -17.32 -8.63
C LYS A 290 10.29 -18.04 -8.32
N SER A 291 10.77 -18.88 -9.24
CA SER A 291 11.93 -19.77 -9.00
C SER A 291 13.23 -19.03 -8.72
N ASP A 292 13.35 -17.80 -9.20
CA ASP A 292 14.56 -17.00 -9.13
C ASP A 292 14.50 -15.97 -7.98
N MET A 293 13.41 -15.98 -7.19
CA MET A 293 13.25 -15.08 -6.06
C MET A 293 14.17 -15.47 -4.90
N ASP A 294 14.83 -14.47 -4.32
CA ASP A 294 15.65 -14.57 -3.11
C ASP A 294 15.46 -13.31 -2.24
N LEU A 295 16.20 -13.22 -1.13
CA LEU A 295 16.11 -12.07 -0.22
C LEU A 295 16.80 -10.81 -0.74
N SER A 296 17.76 -10.94 -1.66
CA SER A 296 18.47 -9.84 -2.28
C SER A 296 17.61 -9.12 -3.33
N ASN A 297 16.70 -9.85 -3.97
CA ASN A 297 15.94 -9.37 -5.12
C ASN A 297 14.43 -9.19 -4.85
N VAL A 298 13.99 -9.24 -3.58
CA VAL A 298 12.57 -9.17 -3.17
C VAL A 298 11.80 -8.04 -3.85
N PHE A 299 12.37 -6.83 -3.96
CA PHE A 299 11.70 -5.66 -4.54
C PHE A 299 12.05 -5.45 -6.03
N THR A 300 12.39 -6.51 -6.75
CA THR A 300 12.69 -6.47 -8.19
C THR A 300 11.69 -7.31 -9.00
N LYS A 301 11.73 -7.21 -10.33
CA LYS A 301 10.91 -8.02 -11.26
C LYS A 301 11.10 -9.53 -11.13
N ASP A 302 12.24 -9.97 -10.59
CA ASP A 302 12.57 -11.39 -10.42
C ASP A 302 12.09 -11.90 -9.04
N GLY A 303 11.87 -10.98 -8.09
CA GLY A 303 11.35 -11.26 -6.75
C GLY A 303 9.83 -11.13 -6.63
N ALA A 304 9.36 -10.27 -5.72
CA ALA A 304 7.96 -10.07 -5.39
C ALA A 304 7.19 -9.27 -6.45
N LEU A 305 7.89 -8.48 -7.26
CA LEU A 305 7.33 -7.74 -8.38
C LEU A 305 7.48 -8.55 -9.66
N ALA A 306 6.81 -8.18 -10.73
CA ALA A 306 6.99 -8.82 -12.04
C ALA A 306 6.80 -7.82 -13.17
N ASP A 307 7.36 -8.20 -14.32
CA ASP A 307 7.26 -7.52 -15.60
C ASP A 307 6.43 -8.40 -16.53
N SER A 308 5.30 -7.88 -17.02
CA SER A 308 4.33 -8.62 -17.81
C SER A 308 4.65 -8.65 -19.31
N ASP A 309 5.44 -7.70 -19.81
CA ASP A 309 5.72 -7.50 -21.23
C ASP A 309 7.23 -7.49 -21.57
N ASP A 310 8.07 -7.88 -20.62
CA ASP A 310 9.53 -8.02 -20.72
C ASP A 310 10.23 -6.68 -21.11
N ASN A 311 9.76 -5.56 -20.55
CA ASN A 311 10.29 -4.22 -20.81
C ASN A 311 11.20 -3.65 -19.71
N GLU A 312 11.56 -4.46 -18.71
CA GLU A 312 12.34 -4.15 -17.51
C GLU A 312 11.63 -3.26 -16.47
N ILE A 313 10.32 -3.01 -16.63
CA ILE A 313 9.51 -2.23 -15.69
C ILE A 313 8.65 -3.19 -14.86
N PRO A 314 8.71 -3.13 -13.52
CA PRO A 314 7.88 -3.98 -12.66
C PRO A 314 6.43 -3.50 -12.65
N ASP A 315 5.62 -3.93 -13.62
CA ASP A 315 4.21 -3.53 -13.81
C ASP A 315 3.20 -4.40 -13.04
N ARG A 316 3.68 -5.27 -12.15
CA ARG A 316 2.83 -6.17 -11.38
C ARG A 316 3.43 -6.53 -10.01
N ILE A 317 2.55 -6.82 -9.05
CA ILE A 317 2.90 -7.43 -7.76
C ILE A 317 2.42 -8.89 -7.76
N ASP A 318 3.36 -9.83 -7.71
CA ASP A 318 3.13 -11.28 -7.84
C ASP A 318 3.04 -12.00 -6.49
N VAL A 319 3.18 -11.26 -5.40
CA VAL A 319 2.98 -11.78 -4.06
C VAL A 319 1.62 -11.42 -3.48
N VAL A 320 1.18 -12.21 -2.52
CA VAL A 320 0.11 -11.84 -1.59
C VAL A 320 0.66 -11.77 -0.18
N LEU A 321 0.18 -10.82 0.60
CA LEU A 321 0.51 -10.68 2.00
C LEU A 321 -0.49 -11.49 2.83
N VAL A 322 0.00 -12.31 3.76
CA VAL A 322 -0.81 -13.12 4.66
C VAL A 322 -0.40 -12.82 6.10
N PRO A 323 -1.17 -12.01 6.84
CA PRO A 323 -0.88 -11.75 8.24
C PRO A 323 -1.25 -12.96 9.12
N GLY A 324 -0.45 -13.19 10.15
CA GLY A 324 -0.81 -14.01 11.30
C GLY A 324 -1.59 -13.20 12.34
N ASP A 325 -1.83 -13.81 13.50
CA ASP A 325 -2.73 -13.22 14.51
C ASP A 325 -2.10 -12.06 15.30
N ALA A 326 -0.77 -11.94 15.31
CA ALA A 326 -0.05 -10.88 16.03
C ALA A 326 1.31 -10.55 15.40
N GLY A 327 1.90 -9.41 15.79
CA GLY A 327 3.25 -9.00 15.36
C GLY A 327 3.34 -8.55 13.91
N ALA A 328 2.20 -8.19 13.30
CA ALA A 328 2.09 -7.75 11.91
C ALA A 328 1.83 -6.24 11.76
N ASP A 329 2.09 -5.43 12.80
CA ASP A 329 1.79 -3.98 12.82
C ASP A 329 2.44 -3.18 11.68
N ARG A 330 3.53 -3.70 11.12
CA ARG A 330 4.28 -3.08 10.03
C ARG A 330 3.86 -3.58 8.63
N LEU A 331 2.84 -4.43 8.55
CA LEU A 331 2.31 -4.93 7.28
C LEU A 331 1.89 -3.79 6.34
N PRO A 332 1.25 -2.69 6.80
CA PRO A 332 0.93 -1.58 5.91
C PRO A 332 2.16 -0.90 5.31
N SER A 333 3.28 -0.83 6.05
CA SER A 333 4.52 -0.25 5.53
C SER A 333 5.17 -1.14 4.46
N LEU A 334 5.14 -2.47 4.65
CA LEU A 334 5.58 -3.41 3.62
C LEU A 334 4.71 -3.32 2.36
N ALA A 335 3.39 -3.25 2.54
CA ALA A 335 2.43 -3.13 1.45
C ALA A 335 2.62 -1.83 0.65
N ALA A 336 2.80 -0.70 1.36
CA ALA A 336 3.09 0.58 0.72
C ALA A 336 4.39 0.55 -0.07
N ARG A 337 5.43 -0.12 0.44
CA ARG A 337 6.66 -0.29 -0.32
C ARG A 337 6.44 -1.11 -1.59
N LEU A 338 5.71 -2.22 -1.53
CA LEU A 338 5.39 -3.01 -2.71
C LEU A 338 4.62 -2.18 -3.75
N GLY A 339 3.72 -1.30 -3.30
CA GLY A 339 3.05 -0.33 -4.16
C GLY A 339 4.01 0.66 -4.81
N LEU A 340 4.89 1.29 -4.02
CA LEU A 340 5.88 2.28 -4.46
C LEU A 340 6.86 1.74 -5.50
N GLU A 341 7.34 0.52 -5.30
CA GLU A 341 8.35 -0.11 -6.15
C GLU A 341 7.73 -0.70 -7.43
N SER A 342 6.40 -0.65 -7.57
CA SER A 342 5.68 -1.20 -8.72
C SER A 342 4.99 -0.12 -9.56
N THR A 343 4.86 -0.38 -10.85
CA THR A 343 4.06 0.41 -11.80
C THR A 343 2.70 -0.23 -12.08
N GLY A 344 2.33 -1.29 -11.36
CA GLY A 344 0.96 -1.81 -11.37
C GLY A 344 0.57 -2.56 -10.10
N LEU A 345 -0.65 -2.30 -9.63
CA LEU A 345 -1.18 -2.86 -8.38
C LEU A 345 -2.37 -3.77 -8.66
N THR A 346 -2.36 -4.96 -8.05
CA THR A 346 -3.52 -5.88 -8.03
C THR A 346 -4.12 -5.95 -6.63
N VAL A 347 -5.38 -5.54 -6.52
CA VAL A 347 -6.19 -5.66 -5.29
C VAL A 347 -7.15 -6.85 -5.48
N PRO A 348 -7.24 -7.80 -4.53
CA PRO A 348 -6.68 -7.74 -3.18
C PRO A 348 -5.19 -8.10 -3.11
N LEU A 349 -4.37 -7.31 -2.44
CA LEU A 349 -2.98 -7.69 -2.11
C LEU A 349 -2.92 -8.60 -0.87
N VAL A 350 -3.90 -8.49 0.03
CA VAL A 350 -3.91 -9.20 1.30
C VAL A 350 -4.93 -10.35 1.29
N ARG A 351 -4.49 -11.50 1.82
CA ARG A 351 -5.33 -12.67 2.07
C ARG A 351 -5.25 -13.06 3.53
N THR A 352 -6.37 -13.41 4.15
CA THR A 352 -6.32 -14.04 5.48
C THR A 352 -6.12 -15.54 5.36
N THR A 353 -5.60 -16.13 6.43
CA THR A 353 -5.44 -17.58 6.58
C THR A 353 -6.73 -18.34 6.27
N ASP A 354 -7.87 -17.79 6.66
CA ASP A 354 -9.18 -18.42 6.50
C ASP A 354 -9.71 -18.36 5.06
N GLU A 355 -9.23 -17.39 4.26
CA GLU A 355 -9.54 -17.30 2.82
C GLU A 355 -8.70 -18.29 1.99
N ILE A 356 -7.70 -18.96 2.59
CA ILE A 356 -6.74 -19.82 1.89
C ILE A 356 -7.11 -21.28 2.13
N GLU A 357 -7.90 -21.86 1.24
CA GLU A 357 -8.25 -23.28 1.29
C GLU A 357 -7.11 -24.18 0.79
N ARG A 358 -6.39 -23.73 -0.24
CA ARG A 358 -5.32 -24.50 -0.91
C ARG A 358 -4.10 -23.61 -1.10
N PRO A 359 -3.14 -23.63 -0.16
CA PRO A 359 -1.92 -22.80 -0.23
C PRO A 359 -1.15 -22.91 -1.55
N SER A 360 -1.11 -24.10 -2.17
CA SER A 360 -0.42 -24.30 -3.45
C SER A 360 -1.10 -23.66 -4.67
N SER A 361 -2.37 -23.27 -4.55
CA SER A 361 -3.07 -22.51 -5.60
C SER A 361 -2.93 -21.00 -5.45
N GLU A 362 -2.44 -20.51 -4.31
CA GLU A 362 -2.20 -19.09 -4.09
C GLU A 362 -0.97 -18.59 -4.86
N PRO A 363 -0.88 -17.29 -5.18
CA PRO A 363 0.37 -16.66 -5.59
C PRO A 363 1.47 -16.89 -4.54
N THR A 364 2.71 -16.51 -4.86
CA THR A 364 3.81 -16.52 -3.87
C THR A 364 3.37 -15.74 -2.63
N MET A 365 3.49 -16.33 -1.44
CA MET A 365 2.97 -15.72 -0.21
C MET A 365 4.09 -15.11 0.61
N VAL A 366 3.83 -13.94 1.18
CA VAL A 366 4.59 -13.37 2.29
C VAL A 366 3.81 -13.60 3.57
N LEU A 367 4.27 -14.55 4.39
CA LEU A 367 3.66 -14.92 5.65
C LEU A 367 4.24 -14.05 6.76
N ALA A 368 3.45 -13.17 7.36
CA ALA A 368 3.94 -12.13 8.25
C ALA A 368 3.32 -12.20 9.65
N GLY A 369 4.14 -12.21 10.70
CA GLY A 369 3.70 -12.22 12.09
C GLY A 369 3.95 -13.54 12.83
N VAL A 370 3.31 -13.70 13.98
CA VAL A 370 3.34 -14.91 14.82
C VAL A 370 1.95 -15.55 14.92
N ASN A 371 1.89 -16.77 15.48
CA ASN A 371 0.67 -17.59 15.53
C ASN A 371 0.06 -17.76 14.12
N HIS A 372 0.90 -18.19 13.18
CA HIS A 372 0.54 -18.20 11.77
C HIS A 372 0.40 -19.67 11.29
N PRO A 373 -0.82 -20.16 11.00
CA PRO A 373 -1.07 -21.55 10.66
C PRO A 373 -0.25 -22.08 9.47
N LEU A 374 0.01 -21.24 8.46
CA LEU A 374 0.86 -21.62 7.32
C LEU A 374 2.35 -21.69 7.67
N ILE A 375 2.84 -20.89 8.62
CA ILE A 375 4.22 -21.00 9.13
C ILE A 375 4.34 -22.29 9.95
N ASP A 376 3.35 -22.60 10.79
CA ASP A 376 3.31 -23.84 11.57
C ASP A 376 3.39 -25.08 10.65
N GLN A 377 2.70 -25.07 9.50
CA GLN A 377 2.82 -26.13 8.49
C GLN A 377 4.25 -26.26 7.92
N LEU A 378 4.95 -25.15 7.71
CA LEU A 378 6.35 -25.17 7.23
C LEU A 378 7.30 -25.68 8.31
N VAL A 379 7.04 -25.38 9.57
CA VAL A 379 7.80 -25.92 10.71
C VAL A 379 7.55 -27.42 10.86
N ASP A 380 6.29 -27.85 10.85
CA ASP A 380 5.90 -29.27 10.97
C ASP A 380 6.45 -30.15 9.84
N SER A 381 6.60 -29.58 8.64
CA SER A 381 7.23 -30.24 7.49
C SER A 381 8.76 -30.17 7.49
N GLY A 382 9.37 -29.51 8.48
CA GLY A 382 10.82 -29.34 8.61
C GLY A 382 11.43 -28.40 7.57
N ARG A 383 10.62 -27.55 6.93
CA ARG A 383 11.07 -26.58 5.93
C ARG A 383 11.54 -25.27 6.53
N VAL A 384 11.09 -24.96 7.74
CA VAL A 384 11.52 -23.81 8.55
C VAL A 384 11.93 -24.34 9.93
N SER A 385 13.00 -23.80 10.51
CA SER A 385 13.42 -24.12 11.87
C SER A 385 13.60 -22.84 12.69
N LEU A 386 12.75 -22.67 13.71
CA LEU A 386 12.75 -21.51 14.61
C LEU A 386 13.38 -21.82 15.98
N GLU A 387 14.05 -22.97 16.12
CA GLU A 387 14.57 -23.44 17.41
C GLU A 387 15.80 -22.66 17.89
N GLY A 388 15.95 -22.52 19.21
CA GLY A 388 17.19 -22.06 19.85
C GLY A 388 17.41 -20.55 19.87
N GLN A 389 16.43 -19.75 19.43
CA GLN A 389 16.57 -18.30 19.35
C GLN A 389 16.20 -17.58 20.66
N ALA A 390 16.84 -16.42 20.87
CA ALA A 390 16.54 -15.56 22.02
C ALA A 390 15.18 -14.84 21.81
N PRO A 391 14.43 -14.53 22.89
CA PRO A 391 13.24 -13.67 22.80
C PRO A 391 13.54 -12.33 22.10
N GLY A 392 12.54 -11.79 21.40
CA GLY A 392 12.65 -10.58 20.58
C GLY A 392 13.44 -10.75 19.27
N THR A 393 13.82 -11.97 18.89
CA THR A 393 14.55 -12.20 17.63
C THR A 393 13.57 -12.25 16.46
N GLY A 394 13.82 -11.41 15.46
CA GLY A 394 13.12 -11.42 14.18
C GLY A 394 13.77 -12.36 13.17
N TRP A 395 12.97 -12.86 12.22
CA TRP A 395 13.37 -13.83 11.22
C TRP A 395 12.78 -13.48 9.84
N ILE A 396 13.61 -13.48 8.82
CA ILE A 396 13.19 -13.37 7.42
C ILE A 396 13.84 -14.52 6.66
N GLU A 397 13.03 -15.37 6.05
CA GLU A 397 13.50 -16.53 5.31
C GLU A 397 12.69 -16.71 4.03
N LEU A 398 13.39 -16.94 2.91
CA LEU A 398 12.75 -17.45 1.70
C LEU A 398 12.77 -18.98 1.75
N VAL A 399 11.59 -19.59 1.61
CA VAL A 399 11.40 -21.04 1.55
C VAL A 399 11.05 -21.42 0.10
N PRO A 400 11.99 -21.91 -0.74
CA PRO A 400 11.81 -22.05 -2.19
C PRO A 400 10.63 -22.92 -2.65
N ASP A 401 10.39 -24.03 -1.96
CA ASP A 401 9.34 -24.99 -2.30
C ASP A 401 8.19 -24.96 -1.28
N ALA A 402 7.95 -23.85 -0.58
CA ALA A 402 7.03 -23.75 0.56
C ALA A 402 5.66 -24.44 0.36
N PHE A 403 4.98 -24.18 -0.75
CA PHE A 403 3.66 -24.76 -1.04
C PHE A 403 3.60 -25.31 -2.47
N GLY A 404 3.98 -26.58 -2.62
CA GLY A 404 4.17 -27.19 -3.94
C GLY A 404 5.55 -26.83 -4.48
N ASN A 405 5.57 -26.13 -5.62
CA ASN A 405 6.78 -25.59 -6.26
C ASN A 405 6.86 -24.05 -6.16
N LYS A 406 6.02 -23.44 -5.31
CA LYS A 406 5.98 -22.00 -5.11
C LYS A 406 6.75 -21.63 -3.85
N PRO A 407 7.61 -20.61 -3.92
CA PRO A 407 8.27 -20.10 -2.73
C PRO A 407 7.30 -19.40 -1.81
N ALA A 408 7.72 -19.21 -0.56
CA ALA A 408 7.11 -18.25 0.35
C ALA A 408 8.19 -17.49 1.09
N VAL A 409 7.94 -16.22 1.38
CA VAL A 409 8.76 -15.43 2.30
C VAL A 409 8.11 -15.52 3.67
N VAL A 410 8.85 -16.00 4.67
CA VAL A 410 8.44 -16.05 6.06
C VAL A 410 9.06 -14.87 6.78
N VAL A 411 8.22 -13.98 7.31
CA VAL A 411 8.62 -12.81 8.10
C VAL A 411 8.01 -12.95 9.48
N THR A 412 8.77 -13.51 10.42
CA THR A 412 8.26 -13.91 11.74
C THR A 412 9.26 -13.58 12.85
N GLY A 413 9.01 -14.05 14.06
CA GLY A 413 9.93 -13.94 15.18
C GLY A 413 9.55 -14.87 16.30
N THR A 414 10.40 -14.93 17.33
CA THR A 414 10.14 -15.74 18.53
C THR A 414 8.92 -15.28 19.33
N ASP A 415 8.54 -14.03 19.14
CA ASP A 415 7.38 -13.37 19.73
C ASP A 415 6.93 -12.21 18.81
N ALA A 416 5.83 -11.54 19.18
CA ALA A 416 5.28 -10.43 18.40
C ALA A 416 6.28 -9.28 18.21
N SER A 417 7.15 -9.01 19.18
CA SER A 417 8.17 -7.95 19.07
C SER A 417 9.25 -8.33 18.06
N GLY A 418 9.70 -9.59 18.06
CA GLY A 418 10.64 -10.11 17.07
C GLY A 418 10.06 -10.07 15.65
N ALA A 419 8.80 -10.51 15.49
CA ALA A 419 8.13 -10.46 14.19
C ALA A 419 7.95 -9.02 13.68
N GLN A 420 7.60 -8.09 14.57
CA GLN A 420 7.50 -6.68 14.22
C GLN A 420 8.85 -6.09 13.80
N ALA A 421 9.95 -6.47 14.47
CA ALA A 421 11.30 -6.06 14.07
C ALA A 421 11.69 -6.62 12.70
N ALA A 422 11.40 -7.90 12.44
CA ALA A 422 11.62 -8.52 11.13
C ALA A 422 10.81 -7.81 10.03
N LEU A 423 9.53 -7.54 10.28
CA LEU A 423 8.66 -6.88 9.32
C LEU A 423 9.04 -5.42 9.09
N SER A 424 9.53 -4.71 10.12
CA SER A 424 10.13 -3.38 9.98
C SER A 424 11.34 -3.45 9.06
N TYR A 425 12.28 -4.38 9.28
CA TYR A 425 13.46 -4.53 8.42
C TYR A 425 13.10 -5.00 7.00
N ALA A 426 12.06 -5.82 6.82
CA ALA A 426 11.58 -6.21 5.51
C ALA A 426 11.06 -5.00 4.72
N ALA A 427 10.25 -4.14 5.36
CA ALA A 427 9.69 -2.94 4.75
C ALA A 427 10.76 -1.85 4.56
N GLU A 428 11.61 -1.62 5.56
CA GLU A 428 12.46 -0.45 5.68
C GLU A 428 13.95 -0.74 5.42
N GLY A 429 14.43 -1.96 5.53
CA GLY A 429 15.86 -2.28 5.42
C GLY A 429 16.25 -2.91 4.09
N LEU A 430 15.55 -3.96 3.70
CA LEU A 430 15.89 -4.77 2.51
C LEU A 430 16.02 -3.91 1.24
N PRO A 431 16.93 -4.24 0.30
CA PRO A 431 17.91 -5.31 0.36
C PRO A 431 19.21 -4.92 1.09
N HIS A 432 19.27 -3.74 1.70
CA HIS A 432 20.46 -3.28 2.43
C HIS A 432 20.63 -4.06 3.74
N LEU A 433 21.88 -4.31 4.13
CA LEU A 433 22.16 -5.05 5.37
C LEU A 433 21.84 -4.23 6.62
N MET A 434 22.14 -2.93 6.61
CA MET A 434 22.04 -2.06 7.78
C MET A 434 21.41 -0.71 7.41
N GLU A 435 22.22 0.22 6.91
CA GLU A 435 21.77 1.55 6.50
C GLU A 435 21.37 1.54 5.02
N ARG A 436 20.36 2.33 4.65
CA ARG A 436 20.03 2.57 3.25
C ARG A 436 21.03 3.54 2.64
N GLY A 437 21.34 3.34 1.37
CA GLY A 437 22.11 4.30 0.59
C GLY A 437 22.64 3.70 -0.70
N PRO A 438 22.99 4.55 -1.68
CA PRO A 438 23.51 4.10 -2.97
C PRO A 438 24.81 3.30 -2.84
N ASP A 439 25.63 3.60 -1.82
CA ASP A 439 26.90 2.93 -1.55
C ASP A 439 26.82 1.94 -0.38
N ALA A 440 25.62 1.68 0.16
CA ALA A 440 25.44 0.80 1.30
C ALA A 440 25.39 -0.67 0.87
N PRO A 441 26.10 -1.58 1.56
CA PRO A 441 26.15 -2.99 1.18
C PRO A 441 24.77 -3.64 1.25
N THR A 442 24.48 -4.45 0.24
CA THR A 442 23.23 -5.21 0.12
C THR A 442 23.48 -6.70 0.34
N LEU A 443 22.40 -7.48 0.43
CA LEU A 443 22.48 -8.94 0.39
C LEU A 443 23.14 -9.42 -0.91
N ASP A 444 22.85 -8.79 -2.05
CA ASP A 444 23.48 -9.09 -3.33
C ASP A 444 25.01 -8.86 -3.29
N THR A 445 25.47 -7.78 -2.64
CA THR A 445 26.91 -7.56 -2.41
C THR A 445 27.56 -8.73 -1.65
N VAL A 446 26.88 -9.27 -0.63
CA VAL A 446 27.38 -10.42 0.14
C VAL A 446 27.44 -11.68 -0.73
N GLU A 447 26.43 -11.88 -1.58
CA GLU A 447 26.38 -13.01 -2.50
C GLU A 447 27.50 -12.94 -3.55
N GLU A 448 27.71 -11.79 -4.17
CA GLU A 448 28.80 -11.55 -5.12
C GLU A 448 30.18 -11.76 -4.47
N ASP A 449 30.39 -11.22 -3.27
CA ASP A 449 31.65 -11.35 -2.52
C ASP A 449 31.94 -12.82 -2.17
N LEU A 450 30.94 -13.54 -1.68
CA LEU A 450 31.06 -14.96 -1.34
C LEU A 450 31.32 -15.80 -2.58
N TRP A 451 30.60 -15.53 -3.68
CA TRP A 451 30.81 -16.22 -4.95
C TRP A 451 32.21 -15.96 -5.50
N GLY A 452 32.68 -14.71 -5.47
CA GLY A 452 34.04 -14.35 -5.86
C GLY A 452 35.10 -15.05 -5.01
N LEU A 453 34.88 -15.14 -3.69
CA LEU A 453 35.75 -15.86 -2.77
C LEU A 453 35.82 -17.37 -3.10
N LEU A 454 34.67 -18.02 -3.24
CA LEU A 454 34.57 -19.48 -3.45
C LEU A 454 35.05 -19.91 -4.84
N THR A 455 34.89 -19.06 -5.85
CA THR A 455 35.37 -19.32 -7.21
C THR A 455 36.82 -18.91 -7.44
N ALA A 456 37.49 -18.35 -6.41
CA ALA A 456 38.82 -17.75 -6.51
C ALA A 456 38.90 -16.62 -7.57
N SER A 457 37.79 -15.91 -7.77
CA SER A 457 37.71 -14.72 -8.61
C SER A 457 37.99 -13.42 -7.83
N SER A 458 37.96 -13.47 -6.49
CA SER A 458 38.39 -12.38 -5.62
C SER A 458 39.85 -12.53 -5.17
N PRO A 459 40.54 -11.42 -4.78
CA PRO A 459 41.92 -11.49 -4.30
C PRO A 459 42.07 -12.42 -3.08
N ALA A 460 41.12 -12.35 -2.14
CA ALA A 460 41.08 -13.24 -0.98
C ALA A 460 40.90 -14.71 -1.38
N GLY A 461 40.05 -15.00 -2.37
CA GLY A 461 39.81 -16.36 -2.86
C GLY A 461 41.03 -16.94 -3.58
N GLN A 462 41.74 -16.11 -4.34
CA GLN A 462 43.01 -16.47 -4.98
C GLN A 462 44.10 -16.78 -3.95
N ALA A 463 44.22 -15.94 -2.91
CA ALA A 463 45.17 -16.16 -1.81
C ALA A 463 44.85 -17.45 -1.04
N ALA A 464 43.58 -17.67 -0.67
CA ALA A 464 43.14 -18.89 0.02
C ALA A 464 43.41 -20.15 -0.83
N THR A 465 43.13 -20.08 -2.13
CA THR A 465 43.42 -21.18 -3.07
C THR A 465 44.92 -21.46 -3.19
N ALA A 466 45.75 -20.41 -3.19
CA ALA A 466 47.21 -20.55 -3.22
C ALA A 466 47.74 -21.21 -1.94
N LEU A 467 47.26 -20.79 -0.76
CA LEU A 467 47.58 -21.40 0.53
C LEU A 467 47.16 -22.88 0.58
N TYR A 468 45.94 -23.19 0.16
CA TYR A 468 45.45 -24.57 0.08
C TYR A 468 46.34 -25.44 -0.83
N LYS A 469 46.72 -24.94 -2.00
CA LYS A 469 47.64 -25.64 -2.91
C LYS A 469 49.02 -25.85 -2.28
N LEU A 470 49.53 -24.85 -1.56
CA LEU A 470 50.81 -24.95 -0.85
C LEU A 470 50.76 -26.03 0.24
N GLU A 471 49.71 -26.05 1.05
CA GLU A 471 49.51 -27.09 2.07
C GLU A 471 49.46 -28.50 1.46
N ARG A 472 48.75 -28.67 0.34
CA ARG A 472 48.73 -29.97 -0.36
C ARG A 472 50.09 -30.39 -0.91
N LEU A 473 50.88 -29.43 -1.40
CA LEU A 473 52.25 -29.71 -1.85
C LEU A 473 53.13 -30.13 -0.67
N LEU A 474 53.05 -29.43 0.46
CA LEU A 474 53.79 -29.76 1.69
C LEU A 474 53.42 -31.14 2.23
N ALA A 475 52.13 -31.46 2.30
CA ALA A 475 51.66 -32.79 2.73
C ALA A 475 52.15 -33.92 1.80
N GLY A 476 52.34 -33.63 0.51
CA GLY A 476 52.93 -34.58 -0.44
C GLY A 476 54.43 -34.83 -0.22
N LEU A 477 55.11 -33.93 0.49
CA LEU A 477 56.54 -34.02 0.80
C LEU A 477 56.84 -34.78 2.10
N ASP A 478 55.85 -35.12 2.92
CA ASP A 478 56.03 -35.82 4.22
C ASP A 478 56.69 -37.22 4.14
N GLY A 479 56.96 -37.74 2.93
CA GLY A 479 57.73 -38.97 2.68
C GLY A 479 59.14 -38.79 2.10
N ALA A 480 59.51 -37.57 1.69
CA ALA A 480 60.83 -37.21 1.20
C ALA A 480 61.50 -36.26 2.20
N SER A 481 62.84 -36.15 2.23
CA SER A 481 63.52 -35.20 3.13
C SER A 481 62.88 -33.81 3.02
N PRO A 482 62.23 -33.28 4.08
CA PRO A 482 61.45 -32.06 3.96
C PRO A 482 62.37 -30.88 3.63
N PRO A 483 61.92 -29.92 2.80
CA PRO A 483 62.71 -28.74 2.47
C PRO A 483 63.04 -27.95 3.75
N THR A 484 64.29 -27.51 3.86
CA THR A 484 64.77 -26.69 5.01
C THR A 484 64.38 -25.22 4.88
N GLU A 485 64.05 -24.78 3.66
CA GLU A 485 63.57 -23.45 3.33
C GLU A 485 62.70 -23.52 2.06
N ALA A 486 61.63 -22.75 2.01
CA ALA A 486 60.80 -22.55 0.82
C ALA A 486 60.39 -21.08 0.71
N SER A 487 60.57 -20.49 -0.47
CA SER A 487 60.10 -19.15 -0.80
C SER A 487 59.01 -19.26 -1.86
N VAL A 488 57.86 -18.63 -1.59
CA VAL A 488 56.66 -18.73 -2.43
C VAL A 488 56.18 -17.31 -2.72
N LEU A 489 56.05 -16.98 -4.00
CA LEU A 489 55.42 -15.74 -4.45
C LEU A 489 53.99 -16.06 -4.89
N VAL A 490 53.01 -15.39 -4.27
CA VAL A 490 51.60 -15.49 -4.67
C VAL A 490 51.20 -14.15 -5.28
N SER A 491 50.74 -14.19 -6.52
CA SER A 491 50.21 -13.00 -7.20
C SER A 491 48.68 -13.09 -7.21
N VAL A 492 48.03 -12.05 -6.71
CA VAL A 492 46.58 -11.89 -6.75
C VAL A 492 46.22 -10.68 -7.62
N GLU A 493 45.07 -10.72 -8.28
CA GLU A 493 44.57 -9.58 -9.04
C GLU A 493 44.11 -8.47 -8.09
N LYS A 494 44.49 -7.21 -8.37
CA LYS A 494 44.08 -6.00 -7.61
C LYS A 494 44.09 -6.23 -6.08
N PRO A 495 45.25 -6.50 -5.48
CA PRO A 495 45.34 -6.73 -4.04
C PRO A 495 44.73 -5.55 -3.28
N GLU A 496 43.98 -5.85 -2.21
CA GLU A 496 43.53 -4.80 -1.31
C GLU A 496 44.73 -4.07 -0.69
N PRO A 497 44.57 -2.78 -0.33
CA PRO A 497 45.61 -2.03 0.37
C PRO A 497 46.08 -2.79 1.62
N GLY A 498 47.35 -3.23 1.62
CA GLY A 498 47.94 -4.03 2.70
C GLY A 498 48.31 -5.47 2.33
N LEU A 499 47.88 -5.96 1.16
CA LEU A 499 48.34 -7.23 0.56
C LEU A 499 49.46 -7.04 -0.48
N GLU A 500 49.88 -5.79 -0.74
CA GLU A 500 51.05 -5.45 -1.53
C GLU A 500 52.32 -5.65 -0.69
N ALA A 501 52.86 -6.87 -0.60
CA ALA A 501 54.13 -7.14 0.07
C ALA A 501 55.02 -8.08 -0.75
#